data_AF-A0A1H2V1Q6-F1
#
_entry.id   AF-A0A1H2V1Q6-F1
#
_cell.length_a   1.000
_cell.length_b   1.000
_cell.length_c   1.000
_cell.angle_alpha   90.00
_cell.angle_beta   90.00
_cell.angle_gamma   90.00
#
_symmetry.space_group_name_H-M   'P 1'
#
loop_
_entity.id
_entity.type
_entity.pdbx_description
1 polymer ?
#
loop_
_entity_poly.entity_id
_entity_poly.type
_entity_poly.pdbx_seq_one_letter_code
_entity_poly.pdbx_strand_id
1 'polypeptide(L)'
;MIRILREHFYCLLAIFLLITSDSVLSDSKTDQPEPRHILGWVESIRLEPWGLKMLARIDTGANTSSMSARDIHQFKKGNKDWVRFILDFGTEKGKPTRTVEIERPLLRSHKIKQHSGISQERLIVAMDVCLANEIHKVEFNLIDRRALNYPILLGRKALAGVALVDSSRTHLSKADCGHVKKKKKKNDQSDELAIPE
;
A
#
# COMPACT_ATOMS: atom_id res chain seq x y z
N MET A 1 -68.03 10.67 -37.14
CA MET A 1 -66.86 9.85 -37.52
C MET A 1 -65.51 10.53 -37.24
N ILE A 2 -65.35 11.83 -37.55
CA ILE A 2 -64.07 12.58 -37.39
C ILE A 2 -63.63 12.81 -35.93
N ARG A 3 -64.57 12.94 -34.98
CA ARG A 3 -64.26 13.17 -33.55
C ARG A 3 -63.59 11.96 -32.86
N ILE A 4 -64.02 10.75 -33.21
CA ILE A 4 -63.48 9.49 -32.65
C ILE A 4 -62.05 9.25 -33.14
N LEU A 5 -61.76 9.57 -34.40
CA LEU A 5 -60.42 9.44 -34.98
C LEU A 5 -59.40 10.38 -34.32
N ARG A 6 -59.85 11.56 -33.88
CA ARG A 6 -59.02 12.55 -33.21
C ARG A 6 -58.66 12.17 -31.77
N GLU A 7 -59.60 11.61 -31.02
CA GLU A 7 -59.38 11.08 -29.67
C GLU A 7 -58.37 9.92 -29.69
N HIS A 8 -58.53 8.97 -30.63
CA HIS A 8 -57.57 7.88 -30.78
C HIS A 8 -56.18 8.34 -31.23
N PHE A 9 -56.11 9.38 -32.06
CA PHE A 9 -54.83 9.98 -32.47
C PHE A 9 -54.09 10.62 -31.28
N TYR A 10 -54.79 11.32 -30.40
CA TYR A 10 -54.18 11.89 -29.18
C TYR A 10 -53.79 10.82 -28.15
N CYS A 11 -54.57 9.74 -28.02
CA CYS A 11 -54.18 8.59 -27.18
C CYS A 11 -52.93 7.88 -27.72
N LEU A 12 -52.82 7.67 -29.04
CA LEU A 12 -51.65 7.04 -29.66
C LEU A 12 -50.41 7.93 -29.56
N LEU A 13 -50.55 9.26 -29.71
CA LEU A 13 -49.47 10.22 -29.53
C LEU A 13 -48.97 10.26 -28.07
N ALA A 14 -49.87 10.16 -27.09
CA ALA A 14 -49.53 10.11 -25.67
C ALA A 14 -48.82 8.81 -25.27
N ILE A 15 -49.21 7.67 -25.87
CA ILE A 15 -48.52 6.39 -25.68
C ILE A 15 -47.11 6.42 -26.30
N PHE A 16 -46.94 7.04 -27.48
CA PHE A 16 -45.63 7.19 -28.10
C PHE A 16 -44.67 8.08 -27.28
N LEU A 17 -45.19 9.13 -26.61
CA LEU A 17 -44.42 10.00 -25.71
C LEU A 17 -44.02 9.32 -24.38
N LEU A 18 -44.75 8.28 -23.95
CA LEU A 18 -44.40 7.50 -22.76
C LEU A 18 -43.33 6.43 -23.03
N ILE A 19 -43.11 6.05 -24.29
CA ILE A 19 -42.16 4.99 -24.67
C ILE A 19 -40.74 5.53 -24.91
N THR A 20 -40.54 6.85 -25.06
CA THR A 20 -39.21 7.42 -25.31
C THR A 20 -38.38 7.69 -24.05
N SER A 21 -38.75 7.10 -22.91
CA SER A 21 -37.99 7.23 -21.65
C SER A 21 -37.04 6.05 -21.40
N ASP A 22 -36.78 5.22 -22.39
CA ASP A 22 -35.68 4.25 -22.33
C ASP A 22 -34.35 5.02 -22.37
N SER A 23 -33.90 5.33 -21.16
CA SER A 23 -32.57 5.84 -20.90
C SER A 23 -31.60 4.79 -21.44
N VAL A 24 -30.93 5.10 -22.55
CA VAL A 24 -29.79 4.32 -23.01
C VAL A 24 -28.71 4.46 -21.93
N LEU A 25 -28.73 3.57 -20.94
CA LEU A 25 -27.60 3.32 -20.06
C LEU A 25 -26.53 2.70 -20.95
N SER A 26 -25.68 3.56 -21.50
CA SER A 26 -24.38 3.13 -22.02
C SER A 26 -23.58 2.64 -20.81
N ASP A 27 -23.63 1.33 -20.53
CA ASP A 27 -22.74 0.66 -19.59
C ASP A 27 -21.33 0.67 -20.20
N SER A 28 -20.68 1.83 -20.19
CA SER A 28 -19.25 1.92 -20.41
C SER A 28 -18.58 1.38 -19.15
N LYS A 29 -18.55 0.05 -18.99
CA LYS A 29 -17.62 -0.60 -18.07
C LYS A 29 -16.22 -0.15 -18.44
N THR A 30 -15.74 0.86 -17.75
CA THR A 30 -14.32 1.21 -17.76
C THR A 30 -13.57 -0.01 -17.24
N ASP A 31 -12.58 -0.50 -17.99
CA ASP A 31 -11.68 -1.62 -17.64
C ASP A 31 -10.74 -1.29 -16.45
N GLN A 32 -11.16 -0.37 -15.57
CA GLN A 32 -10.40 0.04 -14.42
C GLN A 32 -10.80 -0.87 -13.25
N PRO A 33 -9.81 -1.44 -12.53
CA PRO A 33 -10.10 -2.31 -11.41
C PRO A 33 -10.83 -1.53 -10.33
N GLU A 34 -12.07 -1.93 -10.03
CA GLU A 34 -12.88 -1.32 -8.99
C GLU A 34 -12.18 -1.47 -7.63
N PRO A 35 -12.13 -0.40 -6.82
CA PRO A 35 -11.52 -0.42 -5.50
C PRO A 35 -12.28 -1.39 -4.59
N ARG A 36 -11.53 -2.30 -3.93
CA ARG A 36 -12.12 -3.36 -3.11
C ARG A 36 -12.39 -2.94 -1.66
N HIS A 37 -11.73 -1.88 -1.21
CA HIS A 37 -11.76 -1.41 0.17
C HIS A 37 -11.93 0.11 0.26
N ILE A 38 -12.48 0.61 1.38
CA ILE A 38 -12.38 2.02 1.77
C ILE A 38 -11.40 2.10 2.93
N LEU A 39 -10.32 2.86 2.75
CA LEU A 39 -9.28 3.08 3.74
C LEU A 39 -9.30 4.53 4.23
N GLY A 40 -8.91 4.76 5.47
CA GLY A 40 -8.60 6.09 5.95
C GLY A 40 -7.26 6.61 5.40
N TRP A 41 -6.97 7.90 5.63
CA TRP A 41 -5.68 8.49 5.22
C TRP A 41 -4.48 7.99 6.06
N VAL A 42 -4.75 7.27 7.15
CA VAL A 42 -3.77 6.50 7.94
C VAL A 42 -4.34 5.13 8.23
N GLU A 43 -3.55 4.09 7.98
CA GLU A 43 -3.96 2.71 8.22
C GLU A 43 -2.90 1.93 9.00
N SER A 44 -3.36 0.91 9.74
CA SER A 44 -2.45 -0.08 10.31
C SER A 44 -2.08 -1.07 9.22
N ILE A 45 -0.78 -1.36 9.10
CA ILE A 45 -0.24 -2.37 8.20
C ILE A 45 0.63 -3.35 8.97
N ARG A 46 0.90 -4.51 8.35
CA ARG A 46 1.95 -5.42 8.78
C ARG A 46 2.91 -5.70 7.63
N LEU A 47 4.21 -5.57 7.86
CA LEU A 47 5.22 -5.98 6.88
C LEU A 47 5.58 -7.46 7.07
N GLU A 48 5.54 -8.20 5.97
CA GLU A 48 5.91 -9.61 5.92
C GLU A 48 7.33 -9.79 5.33
N PRO A 49 8.05 -10.87 5.68
CA PRO A 49 7.67 -11.95 6.60
C PRO A 49 8.03 -11.68 8.07
N TRP A 50 8.39 -10.44 8.45
CA TRP A 50 8.84 -10.12 9.81
C TRP A 50 7.69 -9.89 10.81
N GLY A 51 6.47 -9.72 10.31
CA GLY A 51 5.29 -9.48 11.14
C GLY A 51 5.26 -8.09 11.80
N LEU A 52 5.93 -7.10 11.21
CA LEU A 52 6.13 -5.77 11.81
C LEU A 52 4.86 -4.94 11.67
N LYS A 53 4.15 -4.70 12.77
CA LYS A 53 2.99 -3.81 12.79
C LYS A 53 3.42 -2.36 12.89
N MET A 54 2.87 -1.50 12.04
CA MET A 54 3.09 -0.07 12.07
C MET A 54 1.98 0.71 11.38
N LEU A 55 2.04 2.05 11.47
CA LEU A 55 1.13 2.94 10.75
C LEU A 55 1.73 3.33 9.40
N ALA A 56 0.89 3.31 8.37
CA ALA A 56 1.20 3.83 7.05
C ALA A 56 0.31 5.03 6.72
N ARG A 57 0.90 6.05 6.11
CA ARG A 57 0.16 7.13 5.44
C ARG A 57 -0.34 6.61 4.09
N ILE A 58 -1.63 6.74 3.83
CA ILE A 58 -2.24 6.47 2.55
C ILE A 58 -2.27 7.79 1.78
N ASP A 59 -1.51 7.89 0.69
CA ASP A 59 -1.23 9.16 0.03
C ASP A 59 -1.54 9.09 -1.47
N THR A 60 -2.73 9.55 -1.84
CA THR A 60 -3.17 9.63 -3.24
C THR A 60 -2.41 10.70 -4.02
N GLY A 61 -1.68 11.61 -3.36
CA GLY A 61 -0.81 12.60 -4.01
C GLY A 61 0.50 12.02 -4.54
N ALA A 62 0.98 10.92 -3.95
CA ALA A 62 2.21 10.25 -4.35
C ALA A 62 1.96 9.15 -5.40
N ASN A 63 2.78 9.11 -6.45
CA ASN A 63 2.71 8.01 -7.43
C ASN A 63 3.29 6.69 -6.85
N THR A 64 4.44 6.79 -6.18
CA THR A 64 5.21 5.66 -5.65
C THR A 64 5.16 5.63 -4.13
N SER A 65 5.25 4.43 -3.55
CA SER A 65 5.37 4.24 -2.11
C SER A 65 6.79 4.49 -1.61
N SER A 66 6.94 4.82 -0.33
CA SER A 66 8.26 5.00 0.30
C SER A 66 8.32 4.40 1.70
N MET A 67 9.49 3.90 2.05
CA MET A 67 9.78 3.26 3.33
C MET A 67 10.94 3.97 4.01
N SER A 68 10.74 4.30 5.29
CA SER A 68 11.78 4.85 6.15
C SER A 68 12.92 3.83 6.25
N ALA A 69 14.12 4.23 5.87
CA ALA A 69 15.28 3.38 5.86
C ALA A 69 16.51 4.19 6.23
N ARG A 70 17.29 3.67 7.17
CA ARG A 70 18.57 4.22 7.60
C ARG A 70 19.69 3.24 7.33
N ASP A 71 20.92 3.74 7.38
CA ASP A 71 22.13 2.93 7.25
C ASP A 71 22.01 2.01 6.01
N ILE A 72 21.65 2.64 4.89
CA ILE A 72 21.33 1.95 3.64
C ILE A 72 22.65 1.57 2.97
N HIS A 73 22.92 0.27 2.89
CA HIS A 73 24.13 -0.28 2.30
C HIS A 73 23.80 -1.25 1.17
N GLN A 74 24.35 -1.00 -0.01
CA GLN A 74 24.30 -1.95 -1.13
C GLN A 74 25.43 -2.98 -0.98
N PHE A 75 25.12 -4.23 -1.29
CA PHE A 75 26.10 -5.32 -1.29
C PHE A 75 25.74 -6.39 -2.32
N LYS A 76 26.70 -7.25 -2.65
CA LYS A 76 26.48 -8.42 -3.52
C LYS A 76 26.22 -9.66 -2.67
N LYS A 77 25.18 -10.42 -3.01
CA LYS A 77 24.93 -11.76 -2.45
C LYS A 77 24.92 -12.75 -3.60
N GLY A 78 26.03 -13.48 -3.77
CA GLY A 78 26.33 -14.16 -5.03
C GLY A 78 26.47 -13.15 -6.16
N ASN A 79 25.79 -13.37 -7.28
CA ASN A 79 25.82 -12.47 -8.45
C ASN A 79 24.64 -11.48 -8.52
N LYS A 80 23.94 -11.22 -7.40
CA LYS A 80 22.77 -10.33 -7.34
C LYS A 80 23.05 -9.12 -6.46
N ASP A 81 22.50 -7.98 -6.84
CA ASP A 81 22.51 -6.76 -6.01
C ASP A 81 21.46 -6.84 -4.91
N TRP A 82 21.89 -6.53 -3.70
CA TRP A 82 21.07 -6.50 -2.50
C TRP A 82 21.28 -5.17 -1.78
N VAL A 83 20.31 -4.83 -0.95
CA VAL A 83 20.38 -3.69 -0.05
C VAL A 83 20.05 -4.17 1.36
N ARG A 84 20.84 -3.69 2.31
CA ARG A 84 20.63 -3.81 3.75
C ARG A 84 20.29 -2.44 4.31
N PHE A 85 19.31 -2.36 5.20
CA PHE A 85 18.92 -1.10 5.84
C PHE A 85 18.24 -1.36 7.17
N ILE A 86 18.21 -0.33 8.03
CA ILE A 86 17.48 -0.34 9.29
C ILE A 86 16.14 0.37 9.12
N LEU A 87 15.06 -0.33 9.51
CA LEU A 87 13.72 0.22 9.60
C LEU A 87 13.36 0.48 11.06
N ASP A 88 13.04 1.73 11.38
CA ASP A 88 12.46 2.11 12.66
C ASP A 88 10.93 1.90 12.59
N PHE A 89 10.36 1.21 13.57
CA PHE A 89 8.94 0.89 13.58
C PHE A 89 8.29 1.01 14.95
N GLY A 90 6.97 1.18 14.93
CA GLY A 90 6.12 1.34 16.10
C GLY A 90 4.66 1.47 15.66
N THR A 91 3.73 1.26 16.59
CA THR A 91 2.29 1.39 16.35
C THR A 91 1.75 2.78 16.67
N GLU A 92 2.57 3.63 17.30
CA GLU A 92 2.23 5.01 17.63
C GLU A 92 2.79 5.97 16.58
N LYS A 93 2.01 7.02 16.28
CA LYS A 93 2.40 8.08 15.36
C LYS A 93 3.64 8.83 15.88
N GLY A 94 4.66 8.97 15.04
CA GLY A 94 5.86 9.77 15.35
C GLY A 94 6.76 9.21 16.44
N LYS A 95 6.48 8.01 16.98
CA LYS A 95 7.24 7.38 18.06
C LYS A 95 7.67 5.96 17.68
N PRO A 96 8.75 5.78 16.90
CA PRO A 96 9.32 4.46 16.71
C PRO A 96 9.82 3.93 18.06
N THR A 97 9.50 2.67 18.36
CA THR A 97 9.87 2.03 19.64
C THR A 97 10.88 0.90 19.46
N ARG A 98 11.06 0.45 18.22
CA ARG A 98 11.90 -0.70 17.86
C ARG A 98 12.55 -0.47 16.50
N THR A 99 13.61 -1.21 16.25
CA THR A 99 14.32 -1.21 14.98
C THR A 99 14.50 -2.64 14.49
N VAL A 100 14.67 -2.80 13.18
CA VAL A 100 14.94 -4.09 12.55
C VAL A 100 15.82 -3.88 11.32
N GLU A 101 16.82 -4.73 11.16
CA GLU A 101 17.63 -4.78 9.96
C GLU A 101 16.95 -5.67 8.91
N ILE A 102 16.83 -5.14 7.70
CA ILE A 102 16.17 -5.80 6.57
C ILE A 102 17.16 -5.91 5.42
N GLU A 103 17.25 -7.11 4.85
CA GLU A 103 17.95 -7.36 3.57
C GLU A 103 16.95 -7.73 2.48
N ARG A 104 17.04 -7.07 1.32
CA ARG A 104 16.23 -7.41 0.14
C ARG A 104 17.05 -7.31 -1.15
N PRO A 105 16.69 -8.09 -2.18
CA PRO A 105 17.19 -7.85 -3.53
C PRO A 105 16.87 -6.42 -3.97
N LEU A 106 17.87 -5.74 -4.54
CA LEU A 106 17.66 -4.45 -5.16
C LEU A 106 16.90 -4.64 -6.48
N LEU A 107 15.75 -3.99 -6.64
CA LEU A 107 14.99 -4.07 -7.89
C LEU A 107 15.54 -3.13 -8.96
N ARG A 108 15.81 -1.89 -8.56
CA ARG A 108 16.36 -0.82 -9.42
C ARG A 108 16.73 0.38 -8.56
N SER A 109 17.47 1.31 -9.15
CA SER A 109 17.70 2.64 -8.59
C SER A 109 17.15 3.72 -9.52
N HIS A 110 16.63 4.81 -8.94
CA HIS A 110 16.17 5.99 -9.68
C HIS A 110 16.92 7.22 -9.23
N LYS A 111 17.47 7.99 -10.17
CA LYS A 111 17.95 9.34 -9.89
C LYS A 111 16.75 10.27 -9.79
N ILE A 112 16.45 10.77 -8.60
CA ILE A 112 15.45 11.81 -8.41
C ILE A 112 16.14 13.17 -8.55
N LYS A 113 15.88 13.85 -9.66
CA LYS A 113 16.29 15.25 -9.86
C LYS A 113 15.47 16.15 -8.92
N GLN A 114 16.12 16.82 -8.00
CA GLN A 114 15.48 17.86 -7.18
C GLN A 114 15.58 19.19 -7.92
N HIS A 115 14.52 20.01 -7.86
CA HIS A 115 14.47 21.31 -8.54
C HIS A 115 15.49 22.33 -8.01
N SER A 116 16.05 22.08 -6.81
CA SER A 116 16.94 23.01 -6.10
C SER A 116 18.24 22.37 -5.58
N GLY A 117 18.63 21.16 -6.05
CA GLY A 117 19.80 20.49 -5.47
C GLY A 117 20.33 19.24 -6.16
N ILE A 118 21.23 18.55 -5.47
CA ILE A 118 21.92 17.32 -5.91
C ILE A 118 20.89 16.21 -6.13
N SER A 119 20.94 15.59 -7.31
CA SER A 119 20.14 14.41 -7.64
C SER A 119 20.35 13.31 -6.59
N GLN A 120 19.29 12.89 -5.90
CA GLN A 120 19.37 11.80 -4.94
C GLN A 120 18.98 10.48 -5.61
N GLU A 121 19.87 9.50 -5.57
CA GLU A 121 19.57 8.15 -6.00
C GLU A 121 18.68 7.46 -4.94
N ARG A 122 17.57 6.87 -5.38
CA ARG A 122 16.66 6.10 -4.53
C ARG A 122 16.68 4.64 -4.94
N LEU A 123 17.03 3.79 -3.99
CA LEU A 123 17.00 2.34 -4.13
C LEU A 123 15.56 1.85 -3.96
N ILE A 124 15.15 0.90 -4.80
CA ILE A 124 13.81 0.33 -4.79
C ILE A 124 13.86 -1.14 -4.41
N VAL A 125 13.02 -1.53 -3.45
CA VAL A 125 12.82 -2.93 -3.03
C VAL A 125 11.34 -3.31 -3.09
N ALA A 126 11.06 -4.60 -3.29
CA ALA A 126 9.70 -5.14 -3.13
C ALA A 126 9.53 -5.78 -1.75
N MET A 127 8.40 -5.46 -1.13
CA MET A 127 7.98 -5.94 0.18
C MET A 127 6.54 -6.42 0.12
N ASP A 128 6.22 -7.43 0.91
CA ASP A 128 4.84 -7.90 1.09
C ASP A 128 4.22 -7.15 2.28
N VAL A 129 3.04 -6.57 2.05
CA VAL A 129 2.34 -5.70 3.00
C VAL A 129 0.95 -6.27 3.23
N CYS A 130 0.66 -6.64 4.48
CA CYS A 130 -0.70 -6.91 4.92
C CYS A 130 -1.44 -5.59 5.16
N LEU A 131 -2.47 -5.33 4.36
CA LEU A 131 -3.35 -4.16 4.43
C LEU A 131 -4.77 -4.62 4.09
N ALA A 132 -5.76 -4.18 4.87
CA ALA A 132 -7.15 -4.62 4.72
C ALA A 132 -7.32 -6.15 4.68
N ASN A 133 -6.59 -6.84 5.57
CA ASN A 133 -6.54 -8.32 5.66
C ASN A 133 -6.09 -9.06 4.37
N GLU A 134 -5.49 -8.34 3.42
CA GLU A 134 -4.93 -8.91 2.20
C GLU A 134 -3.42 -8.63 2.10
N ILE A 135 -2.67 -9.55 1.50
CA ILE A 135 -1.24 -9.37 1.22
C ILE A 135 -1.08 -8.71 -0.15
N HIS A 136 -0.42 -7.56 -0.16
CA HIS A 136 -0.10 -6.80 -1.37
C HIS A 136 1.41 -6.72 -1.54
N LYS A 137 1.90 -7.00 -2.75
CA LYS A 137 3.31 -6.79 -3.10
C LYS A 137 3.53 -5.34 -3.51
N VAL A 138 4.34 -4.62 -2.75
CA VAL A 138 4.54 -3.17 -2.92
C VAL A 138 6.01 -2.85 -3.19
N GLU A 139 6.27 -2.02 -4.21
CA GLU A 139 7.58 -1.40 -4.43
C GLU A 139 7.75 -0.16 -3.55
N PHE A 140 8.87 -0.10 -2.82
CA PHE A 140 9.20 1.02 -1.94
C PHE A 140 10.50 1.68 -2.38
N ASN A 141 10.46 3.01 -2.51
CA ASN A 141 11.67 3.82 -2.49
C ASN A 141 12.21 3.89 -1.04
N LEU A 142 13.47 3.53 -0.84
CA LEU A 142 14.14 3.65 0.45
C LEU A 142 14.62 5.09 0.67
N ILE A 143 14.28 5.67 1.82
CA ILE A 143 14.60 7.06 2.18
C ILE A 143 14.58 7.23 3.70
N ASP A 144 15.47 8.04 4.25
CA ASP A 144 15.34 8.47 5.64
C ASP A 144 14.11 9.38 5.84
N ARG A 145 13.11 8.89 6.57
CA ARG A 145 11.88 9.62 6.91
C ARG A 145 11.75 9.84 8.42
N ARG A 146 12.84 9.79 9.19
CA ARG A 146 12.80 9.95 10.67
C ARG A 146 12.14 11.25 11.14
N ALA A 147 12.28 12.32 10.37
CA ALA A 147 11.64 13.60 10.66
C ALA A 147 10.12 13.61 10.43
N LEU A 148 9.55 12.52 9.90
CA LEU A 148 8.13 12.39 9.57
C LEU A 148 7.42 11.40 10.51
N ASN A 149 6.11 11.55 10.61
CA ASN A 149 5.28 10.80 11.56
C ASN A 149 5.05 9.32 11.19
N TYR A 150 5.20 8.95 9.92
CA TYR A 150 4.85 7.63 9.41
C TYR A 150 6.03 7.03 8.66
N PRO A 151 6.54 5.85 9.09
CA PRO A 151 7.67 5.21 8.45
C PRO A 151 7.30 4.68 7.06
N ILE A 152 6.03 4.41 6.82
CA ILE A 152 5.52 3.91 5.53
C ILE A 152 4.57 4.94 4.92
N LEU A 153 4.73 5.15 3.62
CA LEU A 153 3.78 5.87 2.78
C LEU A 153 3.41 4.96 1.60
N LEU A 154 2.12 4.74 1.40
CA LEU A 154 1.56 4.00 0.27
C LEU A 154 1.01 4.97 -0.76
N GLY A 155 1.60 4.97 -1.96
CA GLY A 155 1.19 5.83 -3.07
C GLY A 155 0.17 5.14 -4.00
N ARG A 156 -0.30 5.87 -5.02
CA ARG A 156 -1.31 5.40 -5.97
C ARG A 156 -1.01 4.04 -6.59
N LYS A 157 0.24 3.72 -6.93
CA LYS A 157 0.59 2.39 -7.48
C LYS A 157 0.30 1.23 -6.53
N ALA A 158 0.42 1.45 -5.22
CA ALA A 158 0.08 0.43 -4.23
C ALA A 158 -1.44 0.38 -3.93
N LEU A 159 -2.18 1.43 -4.28
CA LEU A 159 -3.60 1.59 -3.97
C LEU A 159 -4.53 1.29 -5.15
N ALA A 160 -4.01 1.34 -6.37
CA ALA A 160 -4.78 1.07 -7.60
C ALA A 160 -5.38 -0.35 -7.56
N GLY A 161 -6.71 -0.45 -7.73
CA GLY A 161 -7.45 -1.72 -7.61
C GLY A 161 -7.50 -2.32 -6.19
N VAL A 162 -7.01 -1.58 -5.19
CA VAL A 162 -7.02 -1.99 -3.78
C VAL A 162 -8.03 -1.17 -3.00
N ALA A 163 -7.98 0.17 -3.06
CA ALA A 163 -8.80 0.99 -2.19
C ALA A 163 -9.15 2.40 -2.70
N LEU A 164 -10.32 2.89 -2.29
CA LEU A 164 -10.63 4.32 -2.15
C LEU A 164 -10.13 4.84 -0.81
N VAL A 165 -9.81 6.14 -0.75
CA VAL A 165 -9.29 6.77 0.45
C VAL A 165 -10.29 7.79 0.97
N ASP A 166 -10.85 7.52 2.15
CA ASP A 166 -11.62 8.47 2.94
C ASP A 166 -10.66 9.36 3.75
N SER A 167 -10.52 10.62 3.31
CA SER A 167 -9.64 11.59 3.94
C SER A 167 -10.12 12.07 5.32
N SER A 168 -11.38 11.81 5.69
CA SER A 168 -11.95 12.21 6.98
C SER A 168 -11.72 11.18 8.09
N ARG A 169 -11.27 9.97 7.73
CA ARG A 169 -11.15 8.83 8.65
C ARG A 169 -9.73 8.29 8.71
N THR A 170 -9.43 7.59 9.79
CA THR A 170 -8.22 6.78 9.96
C THR A 170 -8.59 5.41 10.54
N HIS A 171 -7.73 4.42 10.33
CA HIS A 171 -7.86 3.09 10.91
C HIS A 171 -9.19 2.39 10.58
N LEU A 172 -9.64 2.50 9.33
CA LEU A 172 -10.85 1.84 8.86
C LEU A 172 -10.64 0.34 8.65
N SER A 173 -9.39 -0.10 8.47
CA SER A 173 -9.05 -1.48 8.19
C SER A 173 -8.19 -2.12 9.28
N LYS A 174 -8.21 -3.45 9.32
CA LYS A 174 -7.24 -4.26 10.05
C LYS A 174 -6.17 -4.76 9.09
N ALA A 175 -4.99 -5.01 9.63
CA ALA A 175 -3.96 -5.79 8.97
C ALA A 175 -3.89 -7.15 9.63
N ASP A 176 -4.81 -8.07 9.32
CA ASP A 176 -4.78 -9.45 9.78
C ASP A 176 -4.75 -10.43 8.62
N CYS A 177 -3.56 -10.95 8.33
CA CYS A 177 -3.31 -11.86 7.20
C CYS A 177 -2.76 -13.22 7.68
N GLY A 178 -3.03 -13.61 8.93
CA GLY A 178 -2.62 -14.91 9.46
C GLY A 178 -1.11 -15.08 9.67
N HIS A 179 -0.40 -14.03 10.07
CA HIS A 179 1.06 -14.07 10.28
C HIS A 179 1.47 -15.15 11.30
N VAL A 180 2.22 -16.16 10.85
CA VAL A 180 2.74 -17.23 11.71
C VAL A 180 4.12 -16.83 12.26
N LYS A 181 4.21 -16.59 13.57
CA LYS A 181 5.49 -16.34 14.24
C LYS A 181 6.38 -17.58 14.14
N LYS A 182 7.47 -17.55 13.34
CA LYS A 182 8.49 -18.61 13.40
C LYS A 182 9.19 -18.55 14.77
N LYS A 183 9.06 -19.61 15.59
CA LYS A 183 9.81 -19.75 16.84
C LYS A 183 11.31 -19.71 16.54
N LYS A 184 12.04 -18.79 17.18
CA LYS A 184 13.51 -18.70 17.10
C LYS A 184 14.08 -19.98 17.75
N LYS A 185 14.82 -20.80 17.02
CA LYS A 185 15.52 -21.97 17.57
C LYS A 185 16.61 -21.42 18.51
N LYS A 186 16.45 -21.62 19.82
CA LYS A 186 17.44 -21.23 20.84
C LYS A 186 18.60 -22.23 20.70
N ASN A 187 19.78 -21.76 20.31
CA ASN A 187 20.99 -22.56 20.36
C ASN A 187 21.47 -22.51 21.83
N ASP A 188 21.21 -23.55 22.61
CA ASP A 188 21.92 -23.77 23.87
C ASP A 188 23.28 -24.34 23.49
N GLN A 189 24.33 -23.56 23.73
CA GLN A 189 25.70 -24.06 23.81
C GLN A 189 26.08 -23.98 25.29
N SER A 190 25.94 -25.11 25.97
CA SER A 190 26.66 -25.40 27.20
C SER A 190 28.13 -25.55 26.86
N ASP A 191 29.01 -24.81 27.51
CA ASP A 191 30.39 -25.22 27.69
C ASP A 191 30.82 -24.91 29.12
N GLU A 192 30.90 -26.01 29.86
CA GLU A 192 31.60 -26.28 31.09
C GLU A 192 33.09 -25.97 30.90
N LEU A 193 33.66 -25.10 31.74
CA LEU A 193 35.11 -24.97 31.88
C LEU A 193 35.45 -24.93 33.36
N ALA A 194 36.17 -25.99 33.74
CA ALA A 194 36.60 -26.36 35.06
C ALA A 194 37.58 -25.35 35.67
N ILE A 195 37.51 -25.25 36.99
CA ILE A 195 38.56 -24.70 37.87
C ILE A 195 39.54 -25.84 38.16
N PRO A 196 40.86 -25.57 38.19
CA PRO A 196 41.67 -26.21 39.22
C PRO A 196 42.49 -25.18 40.01
N GLU A 197 42.59 -25.43 41.33
CA GLU A 197 43.72 -25.03 42.18
C GLU A 197 44.93 -25.95 41.92
#